data_AF-W8TU15-F1
#
_entry.id   AF-W8TU15-F1
#
_cell.length_a   1.000
_cell.length_b   1.000
_cell.length_c   1.000
_cell.angle_alpha   90.00
_cell.angle_beta   90.00
_cell.angle_gamma   90.00
#
_symmetry.space_group_name_H-M   'P 1'
#
loop_
_entity.id
_entity.type
_entity.pdbx_description
1 polymer ?
#
loop_
_entity_poly.entity_id
_entity_poly.type
_entity_poly.pdbx_seq_one_letter_code
_entity_poly.pdbx_strand_id
1 'polypeptide(L)'
;MRKYESEGKYTVRNLVKNKAIALELAEIYVKNRYGQDAAEEEKPYEITELTTSWVVEGTIHSDQIAGGVFIIEIGKNDGRILNFGHGK
;
A
#
# COMPACT_ATOMS: atom_id res chain seq x y z
N MET A 1 36.71 -5.04 -4.90
CA MET A 1 35.49 -4.72 -5.66
C MET A 1 35.03 -6.00 -6.34
N ARG A 2 34.04 -6.70 -5.80
CA ARG A 2 33.52 -7.93 -6.42
C ARG A 2 32.69 -7.53 -7.65
N LYS A 3 33.09 -8.08 -8.80
CA LYS A 3 32.34 -8.01 -10.04
C LYS A 3 31.06 -8.82 -9.84
N TYR A 4 29.90 -8.18 -9.94
CA TYR A 4 28.64 -8.91 -10.10
C TYR A 4 28.56 -9.32 -11.56
N GLU A 5 29.16 -10.48 -11.84
CA GLU A 5 28.87 -11.24 -13.05
C GLU A 5 27.40 -11.69 -13.01
N SER A 6 26.80 -11.78 -14.18
CA SER A 6 25.36 -11.92 -14.43
C SER A 6 24.69 -13.07 -13.66
N GLU A 7 23.68 -12.78 -12.84
CA GLU A 7 22.91 -13.80 -12.11
C GLU A 7 21.40 -13.61 -12.33
N GLY A 8 20.70 -14.71 -12.61
CA GLY A 8 19.31 -14.74 -13.10
C GLY A 8 18.32 -13.93 -12.25
N LYS A 9 17.29 -13.39 -12.91
CA LYS A 9 16.21 -12.63 -12.26
C LYS A 9 15.70 -13.37 -11.02
N TYR A 10 16.09 -12.92 -9.83
CA TYR A 10 15.46 -13.33 -8.57
C TYR A 10 14.01 -12.85 -8.62
N THR A 11 13.09 -13.72 -9.05
CA THR A 11 11.67 -13.42 -8.98
C THR A 11 11.21 -13.69 -7.55
N VAL A 12 11.18 -12.64 -6.73
CA VAL A 12 10.47 -12.68 -5.45
C VAL A 12 8.99 -12.86 -5.76
N ARG A 13 8.37 -13.89 -5.18
CA ARG A 13 6.94 -14.19 -5.32
C ARG A 13 6.31 -14.24 -3.95
N ASN A 14 5.03 -13.86 -3.88
CA ASN A 14 4.25 -13.83 -2.65
C ASN A 14 4.98 -13.07 -1.52
N LEU A 15 5.48 -11.85 -1.77
CA LEU A 15 6.10 -11.03 -0.73
C LEU A 15 5.07 -10.48 0.28
N VAL A 16 3.90 -10.06 -0.22
CA VAL A 16 2.82 -9.48 0.60
C VAL A 16 1.77 -10.55 0.89
N LYS A 17 2.13 -11.47 1.79
CA LYS A 17 1.39 -12.74 2.00
C LYS A 17 0.09 -12.60 2.78
N ASN A 18 -0.05 -11.54 3.56
CA ASN A 18 -1.15 -11.40 4.49
C ASN A 18 -1.53 -9.92 4.68
N LYS A 19 -2.68 -9.73 5.32
CA LYS A 19 -3.25 -8.44 5.67
C LYS A 19 -2.28 -7.54 6.44
N ALA A 20 -1.53 -8.07 7.42
CA ALA A 20 -0.64 -7.26 8.25
C ALA A 20 0.47 -6.58 7.43
N ILE A 21 1.14 -7.33 6.55
CA ILE A 21 2.20 -6.78 5.69
C ILE A 21 1.62 -5.73 4.72
N ALA A 22 0.42 -5.99 4.16
CA ALA A 22 -0.23 -5.04 3.26
C ALA A 22 -0.56 -3.71 3.97
N LEU A 23 -1.04 -3.77 5.21
CA LEU A 23 -1.33 -2.59 6.03
C LEU A 23 -0.05 -1.81 6.38
N GLU A 24 1.01 -2.49 6.80
CA GLU A 24 2.29 -1.83 7.11
C GLU A 24 2.87 -1.12 5.88
N LEU A 25 2.84 -1.76 4.71
CA LEU A 25 3.30 -1.14 3.47
C LEU A 25 2.43 0.06 3.09
N ALA A 26 1.11 -0.08 3.16
CA ALA A 26 0.19 1.03 2.89
C ALA A 26 0.50 2.23 3.79
N GLU A 27 0.68 2.00 5.10
CA GLU A 27 0.98 3.05 6.06
C GLU A 27 2.32 3.75 5.75
N ILE A 28 3.37 3.01 5.37
CA ILE A 28 4.65 3.59 4.94
C ILE A 28 4.45 4.53 3.74
N TYR A 29 3.70 4.09 2.72
CA TYR A 29 3.49 4.87 1.52
C TYR A 29 2.58 6.09 1.74
N VAL A 30 1.52 5.94 2.53
CA VAL A 30 0.61 7.04 2.91
C VAL A 30 1.36 8.10 3.71
N LYS A 31 2.15 7.70 4.72
CA LYS A 31 2.99 8.62 5.49
C LYS A 31 3.98 9.38 4.61
N ASN A 32 4.60 8.69 3.66
CA ASN A 32 5.55 9.31 2.74
C ASN A 32 4.88 10.30 1.77
N ARG A 33 3.65 10.03 1.31
CA ARG A 33 2.97 10.83 0.29
C ARG A 33 2.14 11.98 0.87
N TYR A 34 1.40 11.71 1.95
CA TYR A 34 0.39 12.61 2.51
C TYR A 34 0.72 13.08 3.94
N GLY A 35 1.75 12.50 4.56
CA GLY A 35 2.20 12.86 5.90
C GLY A 35 1.64 11.96 7.00
N GLN A 36 2.22 12.10 8.19
CA GLN A 36 1.86 11.31 9.37
C GLN A 36 0.42 11.55 9.82
N ASP A 37 -0.03 12.81 9.82
CA ASP A 37 -1.36 13.16 10.32
C ASP A 37 -2.46 12.52 9.46
N ALA A 38 -2.37 12.64 8.13
CA ALA A 38 -3.31 11.98 7.21
C ALA A 38 -3.33 10.45 7.40
N ALA A 39 -2.17 9.82 7.62
CA ALA A 39 -2.10 8.39 7.87
C ALA A 39 -2.81 8.00 9.17
N GLU A 40 -2.75 8.81 10.23
CA GLU A 40 -3.41 8.50 11.51
C GLU A 40 -4.90 8.86 11.50
N GLU A 41 -5.29 9.98 10.89
CA GLU A 41 -6.67 10.45 10.81
C GLU A 41 -7.57 9.52 10.00
N GLU A 42 -7.02 8.88 8.97
CA GLU A 42 -7.78 7.97 8.11
C GLU A 42 -7.84 6.52 8.64
N LYS A 43 -7.38 6.26 9.88
CA LYS A 43 -7.52 4.94 10.52
C LYS A 43 -8.93 4.76 11.14
N PRO A 44 -9.43 3.52 11.27
CA PRO A 44 -8.82 2.27 10.82
C PRO A 44 -8.92 2.14 9.30
N TYR A 45 -7.92 1.51 8.69
CA TYR A 45 -7.96 1.25 7.25
C TYR A 45 -8.88 0.07 6.92
N GLU A 46 -9.65 0.22 5.85
CA GLU A 46 -10.31 -0.90 5.20
C GLU A 46 -9.32 -1.62 4.29
N ILE A 47 -9.45 -2.95 4.20
CA ILE A 47 -8.57 -3.76 3.36
C ILE A 47 -9.35 -4.86 2.66
N THR A 48 -9.16 -4.94 1.36
CA THR A 48 -9.75 -5.96 0.50
C THR A 48 -8.65 -6.82 -0.09
N GLU A 49 -8.81 -8.14 0.04
CA GLU A 49 -7.94 -9.12 -0.61
C GLU A 49 -8.44 -9.39 -2.03
N LEU A 50 -7.61 -9.13 -3.03
CA LEU A 50 -7.85 -9.54 -4.42
C LEU A 50 -6.96 -10.72 -4.79
N THR A 51 -7.23 -11.38 -5.92
CA THR A 51 -6.47 -12.56 -6.37
C THR A 51 -4.96 -12.28 -6.44
N THR A 52 -4.57 -11.10 -6.94
CA THR A 52 -3.17 -10.74 -7.21
C THR A 52 -2.66 -9.55 -6.41
N SER A 53 -3.52 -8.90 -5.61
CA SER A 53 -3.22 -7.64 -4.94
C SER A 53 -3.99 -7.49 -3.63
N TRP A 54 -3.61 -6.48 -2.86
CA TRP A 54 -4.35 -5.97 -1.71
C TRP A 54 -4.75 -4.53 -2.02
N VAL A 55 -6.00 -4.18 -1.76
CA VAL A 55 -6.46 -2.79 -1.79
C VAL A 55 -6.61 -2.33 -0.35
N VAL A 56 -6.00 -1.20 -0.01
CA VAL A 56 -6.11 -0.56 1.31
C VAL A 56 -6.67 0.83 1.12
N GLU A 57 -7.71 1.14 1.88
CA GLU A 57 -8.43 2.40 1.83
C GLU A 57 -8.45 3.03 3.23
N GLY A 58 -8.28 4.35 3.26
CA GLY A 58 -8.54 5.12 4.47
C GLY A 58 -10.03 5.11 4.83
N THR A 59 -10.36 5.55 6.04
CA THR A 59 -11.73 5.77 6.49
C THR A 59 -11.89 7.18 7.02
N ILE A 60 -12.97 7.85 6.63
CA ILE A 60 -13.32 9.19 7.15
C ILE A 60 -14.27 9.06 8.35
N HIS A 61 -13.92 9.72 9.45
CA HIS A 61 -14.79 9.85 10.63
C HIS A 61 -15.53 11.20 10.73
N SER A 62 -15.38 12.10 9.75
CA SER A 62 -15.97 13.44 9.80
C SER A 62 -16.62 13.87 8.48
N ASP A 63 -17.67 14.67 8.57
CA ASP A 63 -18.52 15.08 7.45
C ASP A 63 -17.84 16.05 6.46
N GLN A 64 -16.57 16.40 6.69
CA GLN A 64 -15.81 17.32 5.86
C GLN A 64 -14.62 16.60 5.23
N ILE A 65 -14.67 16.23 3.93
CA ILE A 65 -13.46 16.26 3.09
C ILE A 65 -13.83 16.60 1.65
N ALA A 66 -13.23 17.66 1.12
CA ALA A 66 -13.05 17.83 -0.31
C ALA A 66 -11.89 16.92 -0.75
N GLY A 67 -12.17 15.80 -1.44
CA GLY A 67 -11.13 14.95 -2.05
C GLY A 67 -11.07 13.48 -1.62
N GLY A 68 -11.90 13.02 -0.67
CA GLY A 68 -12.00 11.60 -0.28
C GLY A 68 -10.81 11.02 0.51
N VAL A 69 -10.88 9.73 0.85
CA VAL A 69 -9.82 8.96 1.55
C VAL A 69 -8.71 8.52 0.60
N PHE A 70 -7.53 8.18 1.09
CA PHE A 70 -6.54 7.50 0.26
C PHE A 70 -7.04 6.12 -0.21
N ILE A 71 -6.58 5.71 -1.39
CA ILE A 71 -6.67 4.33 -1.88
C ILE A 71 -5.30 3.90 -2.41
N ILE A 72 -4.81 2.74 -1.99
CA ILE A 72 -3.56 2.15 -2.46
C ILE A 72 -3.76 0.67 -2.80
N GLU A 73 -3.32 0.28 -3.99
CA GLU A 73 -3.33 -1.12 -4.42
C GLU A 73 -1.90 -1.65 -4.49
N ILE A 74 -1.64 -2.76 -3.78
CA ILE A 74 -0.31 -3.36 -3.59
C ILE A 74 -0.30 -4.76 -4.19
N GLY A 75 0.61 -5.01 -5.14
CA GLY A 75 0.79 -6.33 -5.76
C GLY A 75 1.32 -7.37 -4.77
N LYS A 76 0.68 -8.55 -4.71
CA LYS A 76 1.04 -9.63 -3.78
C LYS A 76 2.44 -10.21 -4.02
N ASN A 77 2.90 -10.20 -5.26
CA ASN A 77 4.13 -10.89 -5.66
C ASN A 77 5.39 -10.20 -5.16
N ASP A 78 5.51 -8.92 -5.44
CA ASP A 78 6.72 -8.11 -5.28
C ASP A 78 6.50 -6.83 -4.46
N GLY A 79 5.26 -6.59 -3.98
CA GLY A 79 4.93 -5.39 -3.20
C GLY A 79 4.86 -4.11 -4.01
N ARG A 80 4.86 -4.20 -5.35
CA ARG A 80 4.78 -3.01 -6.21
C ARG A 80 3.44 -2.30 -6.02
N ILE A 81 3.48 -0.98 -6.06
CA ILE A 81 2.26 -0.16 -6.07
C ILE A 81 1.65 -0.21 -7.47
N LEU A 82 0.42 -0.73 -7.55
CA LEU A 82 -0.37 -0.82 -8.78
C LEU A 82 -1.23 0.43 -8.99
N ASN A 83 -1.72 1.00 -7.90
CA ASN A 83 -2.50 2.23 -7.87
C ASN A 83 -2.24 2.99 -6.56
N PHE A 84 -2.25 4.33 -6.62
CA PHE A 84 -2.18 5.18 -5.42
C PHE A 84 -2.82 6.54 -5.69
N GLY A 85 -3.91 6.85 -5.01
CA GLY A 85 -4.65 8.11 -5.18
C GLY A 85 -5.61 8.36 -4.02
N HIS A 86 -6.71 9.03 -4.34
CA HIS A 86 -7.85 9.19 -3.44
C HIS A 86 -9.10 8.53 -4.01
N GLY A 87 -9.90 7.92 -3.12
CA GLY A 87 -11.27 7.50 -3.36
C GLY A 87 -12.24 8.69 -3.43
N LYS A 88 -13.52 8.41 -3.67
CA LYS A 88 -14.56 9.44 -3.63
C LYS A 88 -14.89 9.86 -2.21
#